data_AF-A0A9D6LLZ0-F1
#
_entry.id   AF-A0A9D6LLZ0-F1
#
_cell.length_a   1.000
_cell.length_b   1.000
_cell.length_c   1.000
_cell.angle_alpha   90.00
_cell.angle_beta   90.00
_cell.angle_gamma   90.00
#
_symmetry.space_group_name_H-M   'P 1'
#
loop_
_entity.id
_entity.type
_entity.pdbx_description
1 polymer ?
#
loop_
_entity_poly.entity_id
_entity_poly.type
_entity_poly.pdbx_seq_one_letter_code
_entity_poly.pdbx_strand_id
1 'polypeptide(L)'
;MFQSDPSLNISPEEAKAKLDREEKVVLLDVREPWEVAINRLNDAVTIPMGELGRRFTEINPDAEIIVYCHMGVRSLKATRFLKDRQFKNVKNLAGGIDAWSLKVDPKVPRYR
;
A
#
# COMPACT_ATOMS: atom_id res chain seq x y z
N MET A 1 -21.77 6.19 -10.63
CA MET A 1 -21.56 4.94 -9.87
C MET A 1 -20.08 4.58 -9.93
N PHE A 2 -19.32 4.78 -8.85
CA PHE A 2 -17.94 4.30 -8.78
C PHE A 2 -17.98 2.84 -8.31
N GLN A 3 -17.82 1.90 -9.22
CA GLN A 3 -17.69 0.50 -8.85
C GLN A 3 -16.35 0.32 -8.13
N SER A 4 -16.39 -0.19 -6.91
CA SER A 4 -15.20 -0.67 -6.20
C SER A 4 -14.79 -1.97 -6.88
N ASP A 5 -13.85 -1.91 -7.82
CA ASP A 5 -13.28 -3.10 -8.44
C ASP A 5 -12.61 -3.96 -7.34
N PRO A 6 -13.20 -5.12 -6.97
CA PRO A 6 -12.67 -5.98 -5.91
C PRO A 6 -11.28 -6.50 -6.24
N SER A 7 -10.96 -6.58 -7.54
CA SER A 7 -9.63 -7.01 -8.01
C SER A 7 -8.54 -6.00 -7.70
N LEU A 8 -8.86 -4.78 -7.24
CA LEU A 8 -7.86 -3.79 -6.83
C LEU A 8 -7.42 -3.94 -5.39
N ASN A 9 -8.11 -4.72 -4.57
CA ASN A 9 -7.80 -4.83 -3.15
C ASN A 9 -7.12 -6.15 -2.81
N ILE A 10 -6.31 -6.12 -1.75
CA ILE A 10 -5.80 -7.29 -1.04
C ILE A 10 -6.07 -7.11 0.45
N SER A 11 -6.47 -8.17 1.15
CA SER A 11 -6.64 -8.11 2.60
C SER A 11 -5.29 -8.06 3.32
N PRO A 12 -5.21 -7.50 4.54
CA PRO A 12 -3.99 -7.56 5.35
C PRO A 12 -3.45 -8.99 5.54
N GLU A 13 -4.34 -9.96 5.75
CA GLU A 13 -4.01 -11.35 5.98
C GLU A 13 -3.39 -12.00 4.73
N GLU A 14 -3.96 -11.76 3.55
CA GLU A 14 -3.38 -12.22 2.27
C GLU A 14 -2.04 -11.55 1.97
N ALA A 15 -1.94 -10.24 2.24
CA ALA A 15 -0.68 -9.51 2.07
C ALA A 15 0.42 -10.07 2.99
N LYS A 16 0.09 -10.38 4.25
CA LYS A 16 1.01 -11.02 5.19
C LYS A 16 1.45 -12.39 4.69
N ALA A 17 0.51 -13.21 4.21
CA ALA A 17 0.83 -14.54 3.68
C ALA A 17 1.82 -14.49 2.50
N LYS A 18 1.73 -13.46 1.64
CA LYS A 18 2.71 -13.23 0.57
C LYS A 18 4.08 -12.83 1.09
N LEU A 19 4.12 -11.91 2.05
CA LEU A 19 5.37 -11.45 2.67
C LEU A 19 6.09 -12.59 3.41
N ASP A 20 5.34 -13.47 4.09
CA ASP A 20 5.89 -14.62 4.82
C ASP A 20 6.44 -15.73 3.91
N ARG A 21 5.99 -15.77 2.65
CA ARG A 21 6.51 -16.69 1.63
C ARG A 21 7.77 -16.17 0.94
N GLU A 22 8.30 -15.03 1.41
CA GLU A 22 9.42 -14.32 0.78
C GLU A 22 9.15 -14.01 -0.70
N GLU A 23 7.87 -13.86 -1.08
CA GLU A 23 7.51 -13.38 -2.41
C GLU A 23 8.08 -11.97 -2.59
N LYS A 24 8.64 -11.67 -3.77
CA LYS A 24 9.20 -10.35 -4.08
C LYS A 24 8.07 -9.32 -4.26
N VAL A 25 7.56 -8.83 -3.14
CA VAL A 25 6.51 -7.81 -3.06
C VAL A 25 7.11 -6.49 -2.61
N VAL A 26 6.79 -5.42 -3.34
CA VAL A 26 7.12 -4.05 -2.96
C VAL A 26 5.96 -3.49 -2.14
N LEU A 27 6.23 -3.13 -0.89
CA LEU A 27 5.30 -2.33 -0.09
C LEU A 27 5.50 -0.85 -0.43
N LEU A 28 4.46 -0.19 -0.90
CA LEU A 28 4.47 1.25 -1.18
C LEU A 28 3.63 2.01 -0.16
N ASP A 29 4.30 2.79 0.69
CA ASP A 29 3.66 3.67 1.65
C ASP A 29 3.44 5.06 1.04
N VAL A 30 2.16 5.46 0.91
CA VAL A 30 1.79 6.78 0.36
C VAL A 30 1.34 7.79 1.41
N ARG A 31 1.64 7.53 2.69
CA ARG A 31 1.33 8.43 3.80
C ARG A 31 2.29 9.62 3.86
N GLU A 32 1.90 10.60 4.67
CA GLU A 32 2.75 11.76 4.93
C GLU A 32 3.94 11.38 5.84
N PRO A 33 5.08 12.09 5.74
CA PRO A 33 6.28 11.77 6.52
C PRO A 33 6.05 11.66 8.02
N TRP A 34 5.17 12.50 8.58
CA TRP A 34 4.84 12.48 10.00
C TRP A 34 4.07 11.21 10.42
N GLU A 35 3.24 10.65 9.54
CA GLU A 35 2.54 9.38 9.79
C GLU A 35 3.52 8.20 9.76
N VAL A 36 4.45 8.23 8.80
CA VAL A 36 5.50 7.21 8.64
C VAL A 36 6.45 7.20 9.84
N ALA A 37 6.68 8.36 10.45
CA ALA A 37 7.47 8.50 11.68
C ALA A 37 6.80 7.84 12.91
N ILE A 38 5.48 7.69 12.92
CA ILE A 38 4.74 7.02 14.01
C ILE A 38 4.92 5.51 13.89
N ASN A 39 4.73 4.97 12.70
CA ASN A 39 4.85 3.55 12.40
C ASN A 39 5.06 3.34 10.90
N ARG A 40 5.59 2.18 10.52
CA ARG A 40 5.68 1.73 9.13
C ARG A 40 5.80 0.21 9.07
N LEU A 41 5.39 -0.37 7.95
CA LEU A 41 5.73 -1.76 7.65
C LEU A 41 7.20 -1.85 7.23
N ASN A 42 7.88 -2.93 7.60
CA ASN A 42 9.29 -3.14 7.26
C ASN A 42 9.47 -3.18 5.73
N ASP A 43 10.63 -2.69 5.26
CA ASP A 43 11.05 -2.67 3.86
C ASP A 43 10.12 -1.92 2.89
N ALA A 44 9.20 -1.10 3.42
CA ALA A 44 8.33 -0.27 2.60
C ALA A 44 9.10 0.90 1.96
N VAL A 45 8.89 1.08 0.66
CA VAL A 45 9.25 2.29 -0.08
C VAL A 45 8.24 3.38 0.26
N THR A 46 8.70 4.55 0.68
CA THR A 46 7.81 5.68 1.02
C THR A 46 7.84 6.74 -0.08
N ILE A 47 6.69 6.97 -0.70
CA ILE A 47 6.45 8.06 -1.65
C ILE A 47 5.10 8.70 -1.28
N PRO A 48 5.09 9.83 -0.56
CA PRO A 48 3.83 10.46 -0.14
C PRO A 48 2.92 10.74 -1.33
N MET A 49 1.60 10.68 -1.11
CA MET A 49 0.61 10.79 -2.18
C MET A 49 0.79 12.04 -3.06
N GLY A 50 1.16 13.18 -2.46
CA GLY A 50 1.42 14.42 -3.20
C GLY A 50 2.67 14.38 -4.08
N GLU A 51 3.60 13.46 -3.83
CA GLU A 51 4.82 13.28 -4.60
C GLU A 51 4.73 12.18 -5.66
N LEU A 52 3.74 11.29 -5.55
CA LEU A 52 3.60 10.13 -6.42
C LEU A 52 3.60 10.50 -7.91
N GLY A 53 2.98 11.64 -8.24
CA GLY A 53 2.95 12.19 -9.61
C GLY A 53 4.31 12.34 -10.28
N ARG A 54 5.33 12.75 -9.51
CA ARG A 54 6.70 12.99 -10.00
C ARG A 54 7.67 11.84 -9.70
N ARG A 55 7.36 10.98 -8.74
CA ARG A 55 8.27 9.93 -8.22
C ARG A 55 7.88 8.51 -8.58
N PHE A 56 6.74 8.28 -9.25
CA PHE A 56 6.30 6.91 -9.56
C PHE A 56 7.30 6.09 -10.40
N THR A 57 8.17 6.76 -11.17
CA THR A 57 9.22 6.09 -11.97
C THR A 57 10.35 5.52 -11.13
N GLU A 58 10.41 5.81 -9.82
CA GLU A 58 11.32 5.14 -8.88
C GLU A 58 10.91 3.68 -8.61
N ILE A 59 9.69 3.30 -8.97
CA ILE A 59 9.12 1.98 -8.73
C ILE A 59 9.18 1.16 -10.02
N ASN A 60 9.62 -0.10 -9.92
CA ASN A 60 9.59 -1.03 -11.05
C ASN A 60 8.13 -1.37 -11.45
N PRO A 61 7.69 -1.06 -12.69
CA PRO A 61 6.31 -1.32 -13.13
C PRO A 61 5.93 -2.80 -13.30
N ASP A 62 6.93 -3.68 -13.36
CA ASP A 62 6.74 -5.14 -13.45
C ASP A 62 6.74 -5.83 -12.07
N ALA A 63 7.05 -5.12 -10.99
CA ALA A 63 7.02 -5.69 -9.64
C ALA A 63 5.58 -5.91 -9.16
N GLU A 64 5.40 -6.87 -8.24
CA GLU A 64 4.19 -6.95 -7.43
C GLU A 64 4.22 -5.86 -6.37
N ILE A 65 3.21 -5.00 -6.33
CA ILE A 65 3.17 -3.81 -5.48
C ILE A 65 1.89 -3.83 -4.65
N ILE A 66 2.06 -3.72 -3.34
CA ILE A 66 0.97 -3.48 -2.40
C ILE A 66 1.10 -2.06 -1.87
N VAL A 67 0.16 -1.21 -2.25
CA VAL A 67 0.10 0.20 -1.85
C VAL A 67 -0.76 0.32 -0.60
N TYR A 68 -0.27 1.04 0.41
CA TYR A 68 -1.04 1.30 1.63
C TYR A 68 -0.95 2.75 2.07
N CYS A 69 -2.00 3.18 2.78
CA CYS A 69 -2.02 4.42 3.54
C CYS A 69 -2.59 4.14 4.94
N HIS A 70 -3.08 5.16 5.65
CA HIS A 70 -3.72 4.97 6.94
C HIS A 70 -4.91 3.98 6.89
N MET A 71 -5.94 4.30 6.09
CA MET A 71 -7.21 3.54 6.04
C MET A 71 -7.58 2.96 4.65
N GLY A 72 -6.64 2.89 3.71
CA GLY A 72 -6.89 2.37 2.36
C GLY A 72 -7.46 3.36 1.33
N VAL A 73 -7.83 4.58 1.73
CA VAL A 73 -8.48 5.57 0.82
C VAL A 73 -7.49 6.27 -0.12
N ARG A 74 -6.36 6.77 0.41
CA ARG A 74 -5.31 7.42 -0.40
C ARG A 74 -4.59 6.41 -1.26
N SER A 75 -4.30 5.23 -0.70
CA SER A 75 -3.66 4.14 -1.43
C SER A 75 -4.53 3.60 -2.56
N LEU A 76 -5.86 3.55 -2.44
CA LEU A 76 -6.71 3.19 -3.57
C LEU A 76 -6.58 4.16 -4.75
N LYS A 77 -6.44 5.46 -4.47
CA LYS A 77 -6.18 6.48 -5.51
C LYS A 77 -4.79 6.26 -6.15
N ALA A 78 -3.78 6.00 -5.34
CA ALA A 78 -2.43 5.68 -5.81
C ALA A 78 -2.39 4.40 -6.67
N THR A 79 -3.09 3.34 -6.25
CA THR A 79 -3.21 2.09 -7.01
C THR A 79 -3.79 2.33 -8.41
N ARG A 80 -4.88 3.10 -8.50
CA ARG A 80 -5.48 3.47 -9.80
C ARG A 80 -4.50 4.29 -10.65
N PHE A 81 -3.88 5.31 -10.04
CA PHE A 81 -2.88 6.14 -10.71
C PHE A 81 -1.72 5.34 -11.33
N LEU A 82 -1.22 4.32 -10.61
CA LEU A 82 -0.16 3.44 -11.08
C LEU A 82 -0.65 2.49 -12.19
N LYS A 83 -1.85 1.93 -12.05
CA LYS A 83 -2.45 1.09 -13.10
C LYS A 83 -2.67 1.85 -14.41
N ASP A 84 -3.12 3.10 -14.34
CA ASP A 84 -3.25 3.98 -15.52
C ASP A 84 -1.90 4.22 -16.22
N ARG A 85 -0.78 4.00 -15.52
CA ARG A 85 0.60 4.05 -16.02
C ARG A 85 1.19 2.67 -16.34
N GLN A 86 0.32 1.69 -16.59
CA GLN A 86 0.67 0.34 -17.02
C GLN A 86 1.44 -0.50 -15.99
N PHE A 87 1.39 -0.13 -14.71
CA PHE A 87 1.86 -1.02 -13.65
C PHE A 87 0.94 -2.24 -13.58
N LYS A 88 1.50 -3.44 -13.78
CA LYS A 88 0.72 -4.65 -14.06
C LYS A 88 0.11 -5.25 -12.80
N ASN A 89 0.88 -5.31 -11.71
CA ASN A 89 0.49 -6.01 -10.49
C ASN A 89 0.48 -5.04 -9.30
N VAL A 90 -0.56 -4.20 -9.23
CA VAL A 90 -0.74 -3.23 -8.13
C VAL A 90 -2.04 -3.52 -7.40
N LYS A 91 -1.94 -3.65 -6.09
CA LYS A 91 -3.07 -3.85 -5.16
C LYS A 91 -3.06 -2.77 -4.09
N ASN A 92 -4.24 -2.39 -3.64
CA ASN A 92 -4.48 -1.55 -2.48
C ASN A 92 -4.63 -2.44 -1.25
N LEU A 93 -3.90 -2.15 -0.18
CA LEU A 93 -4.11 -2.80 1.11
C LEU A 93 -5.46 -2.34 1.70
N ALA A 94 -6.42 -3.26 1.73
CA ALA A 94 -7.77 -2.97 2.21
C ALA A 94 -7.73 -2.54 3.68
N GLY A 95 -8.30 -1.36 3.97
CA GLY A 95 -8.29 -0.78 5.32
C GLY A 95 -6.93 -0.23 5.78
N GLY A 96 -5.90 -0.24 4.92
CA GLY A 96 -4.60 0.36 5.19
C GLY A 96 -3.85 -0.25 6.39
N ILE A 97 -2.89 0.51 6.92
CA ILE A 97 -2.06 0.09 8.06
C ILE A 97 -2.87 0.00 9.37
N ASP A 98 -4.01 0.70 9.47
CA ASP A 98 -4.92 0.54 10.60
C ASP A 98 -5.51 -0.88 10.65
N ALA A 99 -5.99 -1.38 9.52
CA ALA A 99 -6.49 -2.75 9.41
C ALA A 99 -5.36 -3.78 9.57
N TRP A 100 -4.15 -3.49 9.10
CA TRP A 100 -2.98 -4.33 9.37
C TRP A 100 -2.71 -4.47 10.86
N SER A 101 -2.75 -3.37 11.60
CA SER A 101 -2.53 -3.36 13.05
C SER A 101 -3.58 -4.21 13.78
N LEU A 102 -4.82 -4.19 13.30
CA LEU A 102 -5.93 -4.95 13.89
C LEU A 102 -5.90 -6.45 13.59
N LYS A 103 -5.49 -6.82 12.37
CA LYS A 103 -5.70 -8.18 11.83
C LYS A 103 -4.42 -9.00 11.74
N VAL A 104 -3.27 -8.35 11.65
CA VAL A 104 -1.99 -9.01 11.35
C VAL A 104 -0.98 -8.78 12.47
N ASP A 105 -0.72 -7.54 12.84
CA ASP A 105 0.31 -7.21 13.83
C ASP A 105 -0.14 -6.12 14.81
N PRO A 106 -0.68 -6.51 15.97
CA PRO A 106 -1.08 -5.58 17.03
C PRO A 106 0.05 -4.73 17.61
N LYS A 107 1.32 -5.04 17.33
CA LYS A 107 2.47 -4.24 17.77
C LYS A 107 2.66 -2.99 16.92
N VAL A 108 2.09 -2.93 15.71
CA VAL A 108 2.09 -1.71 14.90
C VAL A 108 1.17 -0.69 15.60
N PRO A 109 1.70 0.44 16.10
CA PRO A 109 0.90 1.42 16.83
C PRO A 109 -0.18 2.02 15.93
N ARG A 110 -1.35 2.33 16.49
CA ARG A 110 -2.42 3.01 15.75
C ARG A 110 -2.42 4.50 16.07
N TYR A 111 -2.87 5.31 15.11
CA TYR A 111 -3.05 6.76 15.27
C TYR A 111 -4.41 7.18 14.72
N ARG A 112 -4.81 8.45 14.94
CA ARG A 112 -6.10 8.99 14.49
C ARG A 112 -5.88 10.13 13.49
#